data_AF-A0A1F1ZFS6-F1
#
_entry.id   AF-A0A1F1ZFS6-F1
#
_cell.length_a   1.000
_cell.length_b   1.000
_cell.length_c   1.000
_cell.angle_alpha   90.00
_cell.angle_beta   90.00
_cell.angle_gamma   90.00
#
_symmetry.space_group_name_H-M   'P 1'
#
loop_
_entity.id
_entity.type
_entity.pdbx_description
1 polymer ?
#
loop_
_entity_poly.entity_id
_entity_poly.type
_entity_poly.pdbx_seq_one_letter_code
_entity_poly.pdbx_strand_id
1 'polypeptide(L)'
;MSRQFSSTEHLNPEAVAAFVDGELSASAARRAQDHIAQCQECHEEVLAQRGASQRMRFLRGDEHVKAPTSLIEKLANMREEQELHDAAAAKRSPREKLADALQRFRQGRVT
;
A
#
# COMPACT_ATOMS: atom_id res chain seq x y z
N MET A 1 27.86 12.92 17.64
CA MET A 1 28.88 11.87 17.52
C MET A 1 28.30 10.75 16.71
N SER A 2 28.77 10.55 15.49
CA SER A 2 28.34 9.46 14.59
C SER A 2 28.98 8.16 15.05
N ARG A 3 28.17 7.13 15.33
CA ARG A 3 28.68 5.77 15.54
C ARG A 3 29.25 5.26 14.21
N GLN A 4 30.44 4.67 14.23
CA GLN A 4 30.95 3.90 13.09
C GLN A 4 30.31 2.53 13.10
N PHE A 5 29.68 2.16 11.98
CA PHE A 5 29.08 0.84 11.75
C PHE A 5 30.03 0.02 10.86
N SER A 6 30.09 -1.29 11.10
CA SER A 6 30.77 -2.23 10.21
C SER A 6 29.85 -2.64 9.05
N SER A 7 30.39 -3.03 7.89
CA SER A 7 29.61 -3.33 6.67
C SER A 7 28.48 -4.36 6.87
N THR A 8 28.60 -5.24 7.87
CA THR A 8 27.57 -6.23 8.27
C THR A 8 26.46 -5.69 9.18
N GLU A 9 26.60 -4.48 9.72
CA GLU A 9 25.61 -3.82 10.58
C GLU A 9 24.69 -2.86 9.82
N HIS A 10 24.96 -2.62 8.53
CA HIS A 10 24.12 -1.80 7.67
C HIS A 10 22.87 -2.56 7.21
N LEU A 11 21.85 -1.80 6.83
CA LEU A 11 20.70 -2.37 6.13
C LEU A 11 21.17 -3.01 4.83
N ASN A 12 20.71 -4.23 4.54
CA ASN A 12 20.95 -4.83 3.24
C ASN A 12 20.21 -4.04 2.15
N PRO A 13 20.69 -4.08 0.88
CA PRO A 13 20.08 -3.34 -0.22
C PRO A 13 18.58 -3.64 -0.39
N GLU A 14 18.16 -4.89 -0.15
CA GLU A 14 16.77 -5.29 -0.22
C GLU A 14 15.91 -4.65 0.87
N ALA A 15 16.43 -4.47 2.10
CA ALA A 15 15.70 -3.73 3.13
C ALA A 15 15.65 -2.23 2.83
N VAL A 16 16.68 -1.66 2.21
CA VAL A 16 16.65 -0.26 1.75
C VAL A 16 15.56 -0.08 0.69
N ALA A 17 15.49 -0.96 -0.31
CA ALA A 17 14.44 -0.94 -1.32
C ALA A 17 13.05 -1.10 -0.70
N ALA A 18 12.82 -2.14 0.11
CA ALA A 18 11.54 -2.38 0.77
C ALA A 18 11.14 -1.24 1.71
N PHE A 19 12.09 -0.56 2.36
CA PHE A 19 11.82 0.62 3.18
C PHE A 19 11.34 1.80 2.34
N VAL A 20 11.99 2.06 1.19
CA VAL A 20 11.63 3.15 0.27
C VAL A 20 10.27 2.91 -0.39
N ASP A 21 9.98 1.66 -0.73
CA ASP A 21 8.72 1.28 -1.38
C ASP A 21 7.57 1.05 -0.38
N GLY A 22 7.86 1.05 0.93
CA GLY A 22 6.86 0.94 2.00
C GLY A 22 6.38 -0.48 2.25
N GLU A 23 7.16 -1.49 1.85
CA GLU A 23 6.80 -2.91 1.89
C GLU A 23 7.26 -3.62 3.18
N LEU A 24 8.03 -2.94 4.03
CA LEU A 24 8.42 -3.49 5.33
C LEU A 24 7.22 -3.60 6.28
N SER A 25 7.21 -4.64 7.12
CA SER A 25 6.28 -4.71 8.24
C SER A 25 6.49 -3.51 9.19
N ALA A 26 5.45 -3.12 9.92
CA ALA A 26 5.52 -1.93 10.79
C ALA A 26 6.70 -1.96 11.79
N SER A 27 7.01 -3.13 12.36
CA SER A 27 8.13 -3.31 13.27
C SER A 27 9.49 -3.26 12.55
N ALA A 28 9.60 -3.79 11.34
CA ALA A 28 10.81 -3.69 10.52
C ALA A 28 11.06 -2.25 10.04
N ALA A 29 10.03 -1.55 9.60
CA ALA A 29 10.09 -0.16 9.18
C ALA A 29 10.57 0.75 10.33
N ARG A 30 10.06 0.54 11.55
CA ARG A 30 10.50 1.30 12.73
C ARG A 30 11.99 1.10 13.03
N ARG A 31 12.46 -0.15 13.03
CA ARG A 31 13.90 -0.45 13.23
C ARG A 31 14.77 0.17 12.14
N ALA A 32 14.32 0.13 10.89
CA ALA A 32 15.03 0.77 9.78
C ALA A 32 15.12 2.29 9.98
N GLN A 33 14.03 2.96 10.38
CA GLN A 33 14.03 4.40 10.72
C GLN A 33 15.05 4.72 11.82
N ASP A 34 15.01 3.97 12.91
CA ASP A 34 15.91 4.17 14.04
C ASP A 34 17.38 3.99 13.60
N HIS A 35 17.68 3.02 12.73
CA HIS A 35 19.02 2.81 12.17
C HIS A 35 19.44 3.97 11.24
N ILE A 36 18.58 4.37 10.30
CA ILE A 36 18.84 5.45 9.34
C ILE A 36 19.14 6.78 10.07
N ALA A 37 18.44 7.05 11.18
CA ALA A 37 18.68 8.25 11.98
C ALA A 37 20.08 8.28 12.64
N GLN A 38 20.72 7.12 12.80
CA GLN A 38 22.02 6.97 13.46
C GLN A 38 23.16 6.70 12.47
N CYS A 39 22.87 6.20 11.27
CA CYS A 39 23.85 5.79 10.26
C CYS A 39 23.71 6.62 8.98
N GLN A 40 24.69 7.49 8.74
CA GLN A 40 24.73 8.40 7.60
C GLN A 40 24.80 7.65 6.26
N GLU A 41 25.54 6.54 6.18
CA GLU A 41 25.67 5.73 4.96
C GLU A 41 24.32 5.13 4.53
N CYS A 42 23.58 4.53 5.47
CA CYS A 42 22.23 4.04 5.17
C CYS A 42 21.25 5.16 4.84
N HIS A 43 21.44 6.36 5.39
CA HIS A 43 20.65 7.52 5.00
C HIS A 43 20.91 7.92 3.54
N GLU A 44 22.17 7.92 3.11
CA GLU A 44 22.57 8.21 1.72
C GLU A 44 22.04 7.16 0.74
N GLU A 45 22.14 5.87 1.08
CA GLU A 45 21.56 4.78 0.27
C GLU A 45 20.04 4.92 0.12
N VAL A 46 19.33 5.29 1.18
CA VAL A 46 17.88 5.55 1.13
C VAL A 46 17.56 6.76 0.23
N LEU A 47 18.36 7.82 0.26
CA LEU A 47 18.19 8.96 -0.64
C LEU A 47 18.43 8.56 -2.10
N ALA A 48 19.47 7.79 -2.38
CA ALA A 48 19.78 7.28 -3.71
C ALA A 48 18.62 6.42 -4.25
N GLN A 49 18.13 5.47 -3.45
CA GLN A 49 17.03 4.59 -3.82
C GLN A 49 15.71 5.38 -4.01
N ARG A 50 15.41 6.38 -3.17
CA ARG A 50 14.27 7.28 -3.37
C ARG A 50 14.35 8.02 -4.70
N GLY A 51 15.53 8.53 -5.05
CA GLY A 51 15.79 9.18 -6.33
C GLY A 51 15.55 8.24 -7.52
N ALA A 52 16.01 6.99 -7.41
CA ALA A 52 15.76 5.96 -8.42
C ALA A 52 14.25 5.66 -8.58
N SER A 53 13.54 5.41 -7.47
CA SER A 53 12.09 5.15 -7.50
C SER A 53 11.29 6.35 -8.04
N GLN A 54 11.70 7.57 -7.71
CA GLN A 54 11.08 8.79 -8.26
C GLN A 54 11.30 8.91 -9.77
N ARG A 55 12.53 8.75 -10.26
CA ARG A 55 12.82 8.78 -11.70
C ARG A 55 11.98 7.76 -12.47
N MET A 56 11.83 6.55 -11.95
CA MET A 56 10.97 5.52 -12.55
C MET A 56 9.49 5.94 -12.58
N ARG A 57 9.01 6.67 -11.57
CA ARG A 57 7.64 7.22 -11.57
C ARG A 57 7.47 8.37 -12.56
N PHE A 58 8.44 9.26 -12.68
CA PHE A 58 8.41 10.38 -13.62
C PHE A 58 8.49 9.92 -15.08
N LEU A 59 9.42 9.02 -15.42
CA LEU A 59 9.55 8.46 -16.77
C LEU A 59 8.29 7.68 -17.20
N ARG A 60 7.49 7.17 -16.27
CA ARG A 60 6.19 6.55 -16.57
C ARG A 60 5.14 7.57 -17.03
N GLY A 61 5.29 8.83 -16.61
CA GLY A 61 4.44 9.94 -17.06
C GLY A 61 4.68 10.32 -18.52
N ASP A 62 5.86 10.01 -19.06
CA ASP A 62 6.21 10.19 -20.48
C ASP A 62 5.54 9.10 -21.33
N GLU A 63 4.28 9.34 -21.68
CA GLU A 63 3.46 8.79 -22.77
C GLU A 63 3.31 7.25 -22.95
N HIS A 64 4.23 6.42 -22.46
CA HIS A 64 4.38 5.03 -22.89
C HIS A 64 3.64 4.00 -22.03
N VAL A 65 3.23 4.35 -20.80
CA VAL A 65 2.48 3.45 -19.90
C VAL A 65 1.30 4.22 -19.30
N LYS A 66 0.20 4.28 -20.04
CA LYS A 66 -1.08 4.86 -19.57
C LYS A 66 -2.07 3.75 -19.24
N ALA A 67 -2.86 3.95 -18.19
CA ALA A 67 -4.01 3.09 -17.94
C ALA A 67 -5.02 3.24 -19.09
N PRO A 68 -5.69 2.16 -19.52
CA PRO A 68 -6.77 2.25 -20.51
C PRO A 68 -7.89 3.18 -20.03
N THR A 69 -8.45 3.99 -20.93
CA THR A 69 -9.54 4.94 -20.60
C THR A 69 -10.72 4.25 -19.92
N SER A 70 -11.08 3.04 -20.37
CA SER A 70 -12.15 2.24 -19.77
C SER A 70 -11.91 1.87 -18.31
N LEU A 71 -10.65 1.69 -17.90
CA LEU A 71 -10.30 1.43 -16.50
C LEU A 71 -10.44 2.71 -15.66
N ILE A 72 -10.03 3.86 -16.21
CA ILE A 72 -10.15 5.15 -15.55
C ILE A 72 -11.63 5.49 -15.33
N GLU A 73 -12.46 5.34 -16.36
CA GLU A 73 -13.91 5.52 -16.28
C GLU A 73 -14.54 4.59 -15.23
N LYS A 74 -14.16 3.30 -15.24
CA LYS A 74 -14.65 2.35 -14.24
C LYS A 74 -14.27 2.76 -12.82
N LEU A 75 -13.03 3.17 -12.59
CA LEU A 75 -12.55 3.62 -11.27
C LEU A 75 -13.26 4.89 -10.80
N ALA A 76 -13.55 5.83 -11.71
CA ALA A 76 -14.30 7.04 -11.39
C ALA A 76 -15.72 6.73 -10.89
N ASN A 77 -16.39 5.76 -11.52
CA ASN A 77 -17.78 5.42 -11.23
C ASN A 77 -17.95 4.46 -10.03
N MET A 78 -16.87 3.88 -9.50
CA MET A 78 -16.95 2.97 -8.33
C MET A 78 -17.58 3.63 -7.10
N ARG A 79 -17.36 4.93 -6.89
CA ARG A 79 -17.96 5.65 -5.76
C ARG A 79 -19.49 5.69 -5.87
N GLU A 80 -20.00 5.98 -7.06
CA GLU A 80 -21.43 6.04 -7.34
C GLU A 80 -22.07 4.65 -7.23
N GLU A 81 -21.39 3.61 -7.72
CA GLU A 81 -21.81 2.22 -7.54
C GLU A 81 -21.88 1.81 -6.05
N GLN A 82 -20.90 2.26 -5.23
CA GLN A 82 -20.93 2.03 -3.78
C GLN A 82 -22.11 2.75 -3.11
N GLU A 83 -22.36 4.01 -3.45
CA GLU A 83 -23.49 4.77 -2.90
C GLU A 83 -24.85 4.15 -3.26
N LEU A 84 -24.99 3.64 -4.49
CA LEU A 84 -26.18 2.90 -4.92
C LEU A 84 -26.33 1.57 -4.16
N HIS A 85 -25.23 0.85 -3.92
CA HIS A 85 -25.24 -0.40 -3.17
C HIS A 85 -25.58 -0.17 -1.69
N ASP A 86 -25.02 0.86 -1.07
CA ASP A 86 -25.29 1.25 0.33
C ASP A 86 -26.74 1.74 0.49
N ALA A 87 -27.25 2.54 -0.46
CA ALA A 87 -28.64 2.97 -0.48
C ALA A 87 -29.62 1.80 -0.68
N ALA A 88 -29.28 0.83 -1.53
CA ALA A 88 -30.06 -0.39 -1.70
C ALA A 88 -30.04 -1.25 -0.42
N ALA A 89 -28.89 -1.36 0.25
CA ALA A 89 -28.75 -2.07 1.52
C ALA A 89 -29.55 -1.40 2.66
N ALA A 90 -29.61 -0.06 2.67
CA ALA A 90 -30.41 0.69 3.63
C ALA A 90 -31.92 0.45 3.45
N LYS A 91 -32.39 0.38 2.20
CA LYS A 91 -33.81 0.16 1.85
C LYS A 91 -34.30 -1.28 2.08
N ARG A 92 -33.41 -2.25 2.28
CA ARG A 92 -33.80 -3.64 2.58
C ARG A 92 -34.59 -3.74 3.88
N SER A 93 -35.73 -4.41 3.83
CA SER A 93 -36.57 -4.64 5.00
C SER A 93 -35.84 -5.52 6.04
N PRO A 94 -36.18 -5.41 7.33
CA PRO A 94 -35.61 -6.26 8.37
C PRO A 94 -35.73 -7.76 8.08
N ARG A 95 -36.80 -8.17 7.40
CA ARG A 95 -37.07 -9.57 7.02
C ARG A 95 -36.07 -10.07 5.96
N GLU A 96 -35.75 -9.24 4.98
CA GLU A 96 -34.77 -9.56 3.93
C GLU A 96 -33.33 -9.56 4.47
N LYS A 97 -33.04 -8.73 5.47
CA LYS A 97 -31.76 -8.74 6.19
C LYS A 97 -31.58 -10.02 6.98
N LEU A 98 -32.63 -10.46 7.69
CA LEU A 98 -32.62 -11.72 8.44
C LEU A 98 -32.48 -12.95 7.52
N ALA A 99 -33.21 -12.98 6.40
CA ALA A 99 -33.13 -14.09 5.43
C ALA A 99 -31.72 -14.27 4.85
N ASP A 100 -31.05 -13.17 4.50
CA ASP A 100 -29.69 -13.16 3.97
C ASP A 100 -28.64 -13.54 5.04
N ALA A 101 -28.82 -13.07 6.29
CA ALA A 101 -27.99 -13.50 7.41
C ALA A 101 -28.09 -15.02 7.64
N LEU A 102 -29.31 -15.57 7.68
CA LEU A 102 -29.54 -17.01 7.82
C LEU A 102 -28.94 -17.81 6.65
N GLN A 103 -29.00 -17.27 5.43
CA GLN A 103 -28.39 -17.88 4.26
C GLN A 103 -26.86 -17.90 4.33
N ARG A 104 -26.22 -16.84 4.86
CA ARG A 104 -24.77 -16.78 5.10
C ARG A 104 -24.31 -17.77 6.18
N PHE A 105 -25.07 -17.89 7.27
CA PHE A 105 -24.83 -18.92 8.30
C PHE A 105 -24.86 -20.33 7.72
N ARG A 106 -25.84 -20.63 6.86
CA ARG A 106 -25.96 -21.95 6.20
C ARG A 106 -24.82 -22.25 5.22
N GLN A 107 -24.18 -21.23 4.67
CA GLN A 107 -23.06 -21.37 3.74
C GLN A 107 -21.69 -21.45 4.44
N GLY A 108 -21.64 -21.51 5.78
CA GLY A 108 -20.39 -21.62 6.54
C GLY A 108 -19.49 -20.38 6.45
N ARG A 109 -20.01 -19.25 5.95
CA ARG A 109 -19.29 -17.98 5.82
C ARG A 109 -19.61 -17.13 7.04
N VAL A 110 -19.11 -17.54 8.20
CA VAL A 110 -19.11 -16.75 9.43
C VAL A 110 -17.76 -16.04 9.50
N THR A 111 -17.76 -14.71 9.46
CA THR A 111 -16.60 -13.88 9.84
C THR A 111 -16.35 -13.99 11.32
#